data_AF-A0A0B1SL99-F1
#
_entry.id   AF-A0A0B1SL99-F1
#
_cell.length_a   1.000
_cell.length_b   1.000
_cell.length_c   1.000
_cell.angle_alpha   90.00
_cell.angle_beta   90.00
_cell.angle_gamma   90.00
#
_symmetry.space_group_name_H-M   'P 1'
#
loop_
_entity.id
_entity.type
_entity.pdbx_description
1 polymer ?
#
loop_
_entity_poly.entity_id
_entity_poly.type
_entity_poly.pdbx_seq_one_letter_code
_entity_poly.pdbx_strand_id
1 'polypeptide(L)'
;MGQALKIQAKSFWESLKSSMSRMYVTKWKGFHIDEMCAATCVFEGTAEEVANEERRLYALAENYKGIVGGEENGKYGYRLTFAIAYLRDLGMEYGVLGESFETSVPWDKVLNLCRNVKELLKRQEKALGVQYPVLSSCR
;
A
#
# COMPACT_ATOMS: atom_id res chain seq x y z
N MET A 1 -2.32 -5.71 -1.43
CA MET A 1 -1.49 -6.73 -0.77
C MET A 1 -1.65 -6.73 0.76
N GLY A 2 -1.33 -5.64 1.47
CA GLY A 2 -1.36 -5.64 2.96
C GLY A 2 -2.69 -6.04 3.62
N GLN A 3 -3.85 -5.69 3.05
CA GLN A 3 -5.14 -6.13 3.59
C GLN A 3 -5.38 -7.66 3.47
N ALA A 4 -4.82 -8.30 2.44
CA ALA A 4 -4.99 -9.74 2.20
C ALA A 4 -4.18 -10.61 3.17
N LEU A 5 -3.15 -10.02 3.81
CA LEU A 5 -2.29 -10.72 4.76
C LEU A 5 -2.76 -10.54 6.22
N LYS A 6 -3.80 -9.73 6.46
CA LYS A 6 -4.41 -9.61 7.78
C LYS A 6 -5.06 -10.94 8.16
N ILE A 7 -4.83 -11.35 9.41
CA ILE A 7 -5.46 -12.54 9.98
C ILE A 7 -6.98 -12.33 9.96
N GLN A 8 -7.74 -13.35 9.54
CA GLN A 8 -9.20 -13.29 9.50
C GLN A 8 -9.77 -12.86 10.85
N ALA A 9 -10.72 -11.92 10.79
CA ALA A 9 -11.49 -11.49 11.95
C ALA A 9 -12.15 -12.69 12.62
N LYS A 10 -11.88 -12.90 13.92
CA LYS A 10 -12.40 -14.05 14.66
C LYS A 10 -13.80 -13.81 15.22
N SER A 11 -14.30 -12.56 15.15
CA SER A 11 -15.55 -12.14 15.79
C SER A 11 -16.47 -11.35 14.86
N PHE A 12 -17.78 -11.55 15.03
CA PHE A 12 -18.84 -10.81 14.34
C PHE A 12 -18.72 -9.28 14.50
N TRP A 13 -18.26 -8.82 15.68
CA TRP A 13 -18.05 -7.40 15.97
C TRP A 13 -16.93 -6.76 15.14
N GLU A 14 -15.86 -7.50 14.86
CA GLU A 14 -14.77 -7.02 14.01
C GLU A 14 -15.21 -6.89 12.54
N SER A 15 -16.05 -7.81 12.07
CA SER A 15 -16.67 -7.75 10.74
C SER A 15 -17.58 -6.53 10.59
N LEU A 16 -18.38 -6.22 11.62
CA LEU A 16 -19.23 -5.04 11.66
C LEU A 16 -18.40 -3.74 11.62
N LYS A 17 -17.34 -3.64 12.43
CA LYS A 17 -16.42 -2.49 12.45
C LYS A 17 -15.72 -2.29 11.11
N SER A 18 -15.29 -3.37 10.47
CA SER A 18 -14.71 -3.36 9.12
C SER A 18 -15.70 -2.80 8.08
N SER A 19 -16.95 -3.27 8.12
CA SER A 19 -18.00 -2.83 7.19
C SER A 19 -18.35 -1.35 7.38
N MET A 20 -18.43 -0.86 8.62
CA MET A 20 -18.70 0.54 8.94
C MET A 20 -17.53 1.45 8.52
N SER A 21 -16.28 1.00 8.73
CA SER A 21 -15.08 1.72 8.28
C SER A 21 -15.05 1.81 6.75
N ARG A 22 -15.37 0.72 6.05
CA ARG A 22 -15.49 0.69 4.58
C ARG A 22 -16.55 1.66 4.10
N MET A 23 -17.73 1.67 4.73
CA MET A 23 -18.81 2.60 4.38
C MET A 23 -18.44 4.06 4.64
N TYR A 24 -17.74 4.37 5.75
CA TYR A 24 -17.24 5.70 6.05
C TYR A 24 -16.29 6.20 4.95
N VAL A 25 -15.28 5.39 4.62
CA VAL A 25 -14.24 5.74 3.64
C VAL A 25 -14.84 5.93 2.24
N THR A 26 -15.72 5.00 1.83
CA THR A 26 -16.29 5.02 0.47
C THR A 26 -17.46 5.97 0.30
N LYS A 27 -18.47 5.92 1.18
CA LYS A 27 -19.70 6.70 1.00
C LYS A 27 -19.62 8.10 1.58
N TRP A 28 -18.95 8.27 2.72
CA TRP A 28 -18.94 9.58 3.38
C TRP A 28 -17.75 10.45 2.94
N LYS A 29 -16.58 9.83 2.75
CA LYS A 29 -15.38 10.53 2.29
C LYS A 29 -15.12 10.42 0.79
N GLY A 30 -15.88 9.59 0.08
CA GLY A 30 -15.87 9.53 -1.39
C GLY A 30 -14.65 8.83 -1.99
N PHE A 31 -13.91 8.02 -1.22
CA PHE A 31 -12.77 7.30 -1.77
C PHE A 31 -13.21 6.12 -2.64
N HIS A 32 -12.64 6.03 -3.84
CA HIS A 32 -12.75 4.86 -4.70
C HIS A 32 -11.76 3.79 -4.25
N ILE A 33 -12.26 2.64 -3.81
CA ILE A 33 -11.43 1.57 -3.22
C ILE A 33 -10.26 1.18 -4.12
N ASP A 34 -10.50 1.12 -5.41
CA ASP A 34 -9.52 0.66 -6.41
C ASP A 34 -8.50 1.73 -6.80
N GLU A 35 -8.68 2.96 -6.32
CA GLU A 35 -7.81 4.13 -6.59
C GLU A 35 -7.10 4.64 -5.34
N MET A 36 -7.43 4.11 -4.16
CA MET A 36 -6.82 4.56 -2.91
C MET A 36 -5.34 4.22 -2.83
N CYS A 37 -4.54 5.15 -2.30
CA CYS A 37 -3.17 4.90 -1.87
C CYS A 37 -3.06 5.09 -0.35
N ALA A 38 -2.06 4.44 0.25
CA ALA A 38 -1.78 4.55 1.67
C ALA A 38 -0.31 4.94 1.87
N ALA A 39 -0.06 5.84 2.82
CA ALA A 39 1.27 6.14 3.32
C ALA A 39 1.41 5.55 4.73
N THR A 40 2.46 4.76 4.95
CA THR A 40 2.83 4.28 6.29
C THR A 40 3.98 5.12 6.80
N CYS A 41 3.80 5.74 7.97
CA CYS A 41 4.78 6.63 8.56
C CYS A 41 5.30 6.03 9.87
N VAL A 42 6.60 6.18 10.10
CA VAL A 42 7.27 5.84 11.36
C VAL A 42 7.86 7.13 11.91
N PHE A 43 7.62 7.39 13.19
CA PHE A 43 8.14 8.56 13.90
C PHE A 43 9.05 8.05 15.03
N GLU A 44 10.26 8.60 15.12
CA GLU A 44 11.28 8.21 16.09
C GLU A 44 11.88 9.47 16.71
N GLY A 45 12.14 9.44 18.02
CA GLY A 45 12.62 10.59 18.79
C GLY A 45 12.09 10.57 20.22
N THR A 46 12.14 11.72 20.88
CA THR A 46 11.46 11.92 22.17
C THR A 46 9.94 11.90 21.99
N ALA A 47 9.20 11.63 23.07
CA ALA A 47 7.74 11.62 23.03
C ALA A 47 7.15 12.97 22.58
N GLU A 48 7.80 14.07 22.94
CA GLU A 48 7.37 15.42 22.54
C GLU A 48 7.60 15.67 21.04
N GLU A 49 8.77 15.30 20.51
CA GLU A 49 9.08 15.43 19.09
C GLU A 49 8.13 14.61 18.22
N VAL A 50 7.92 13.34 18.59
CA VAL A 50 7.00 12.43 17.88
C VAL A 50 5.58 13.00 17.86
N ALA A 51 5.07 13.46 19.02
CA ALA A 51 3.74 14.05 19.10
C ALA A 51 3.60 15.33 18.26
N ASN A 52 4.68 16.12 18.13
CA ASN A 52 4.69 17.32 17.31
C ASN A 52 4.69 17.00 15.80
N GLU A 53 5.55 16.09 15.36
CA GLU A 53 5.67 15.70 13.96
C GLU A 53 4.44 14.93 13.46
N GLU A 54 3.87 14.04 14.29
CA GLU A 54 2.62 13.36 13.97
C GLU A 54 1.48 14.38 13.73
N ARG A 55 1.33 15.36 14.62
CA ARG A 55 0.31 16.41 14.49
C ARG A 55 0.49 17.23 13.23
N ARG A 56 1.73 17.61 12.90
CA ARG A 56 2.06 18.36 11.68
C ARG A 56 1.71 17.56 10.42
N LEU A 57 2.08 16.27 10.39
CA LEU A 57 1.80 15.42 9.24
C LEU A 57 0.29 15.21 9.04
N TYR A 58 -0.47 15.02 10.12
CA TYR A 58 -1.92 14.86 10.04
C TYR A 58 -2.62 16.13 9.54
N ALA A 59 -2.22 17.30 10.05
CA ALA A 59 -2.74 18.58 9.54
C ALA A 59 -2.43 18.77 8.06
N LEU A 60 -1.22 18.38 7.61
CA LEU A 60 -0.87 18.40 6.19
C LEU A 60 -1.73 17.43 5.38
N ALA A 61 -1.92 16.20 5.86
CA ALA A 61 -2.72 15.19 5.19
C ALA A 61 -4.18 15.65 5.01
N GLU A 62 -4.77 16.32 6.01
CA GLU A 62 -6.12 16.87 5.92
C GLU A 62 -6.27 17.88 4.78
N ASN A 63 -5.26 18.72 4.52
CA ASN A 63 -5.26 19.66 3.38
C ASN A 63 -5.36 18.95 2.02
N TYR A 64 -4.90 17.70 1.93
CA TYR A 64 -5.00 16.84 0.75
C TYR A 64 -6.11 15.79 0.86
N LYS A 65 -7.08 15.99 1.77
CA LYS A 65 -8.22 15.10 2.03
C LYS A 65 -7.82 13.70 2.51
N GLY A 66 -6.61 13.55 3.06
CA GLY A 66 -6.13 12.32 3.67
C GLY A 66 -6.92 11.94 4.92
N ILE A 67 -6.88 10.64 5.26
CA ILE A 67 -7.52 10.09 6.45
C ILE A 67 -6.48 9.29 7.24
N VAL A 68 -6.47 9.46 8.56
CA VAL A 68 -5.60 8.69 9.45
C VAL A 68 -6.02 7.23 9.42
N GLY A 69 -5.13 6.39 8.88
CA GLY A 69 -5.37 4.95 8.71
C GLY A 69 -5.21 4.12 9.99
N GLY A 70 -4.77 4.72 11.10
CA GLY A 70 -4.54 4.04 12.38
C GLY A 70 -3.19 3.33 12.50
N GLU A 71 -2.62 3.37 13.70
CA GLU A 71 -1.27 2.90 14.03
C GLU A 71 -1.03 1.42 13.69
N GLU A 72 -2.03 0.56 13.91
CA GLU A 72 -1.92 -0.88 13.65
C GLU A 72 -1.63 -1.18 12.17
N ASN A 73 -2.19 -0.41 11.24
CA ASN A 73 -1.87 -0.56 9.81
C ASN A 73 -0.42 -0.14 9.51
N GLY A 74 0.09 0.87 10.22
CA GLY A 74 1.49 1.32 10.12
C GLY A 74 2.47 0.25 10.62
N LYS A 75 2.26 -0.24 11.85
CA LYS A 75 3.06 -1.34 12.44
C LYS A 75 3.04 -2.59 11.55
N TYR A 76 1.89 -2.94 11.01
CA TYR A 76 1.74 -4.09 10.11
C TYR A 76 2.53 -3.90 8.81
N GLY A 77 2.43 -2.73 8.18
CA GLY A 77 3.18 -2.40 6.97
C GLY A 77 4.70 -2.46 7.20
N TYR A 78 5.18 -1.95 8.35
CA TYR A 78 6.59 -2.00 8.71
C TYR A 78 7.09 -3.45 8.88
N ARG A 79 6.34 -4.29 9.61
CA ARG A 79 6.65 -5.71 9.79
C ARG A 79 6.69 -6.47 8.46
N LEU A 80 5.78 -6.14 7.54
CA LEU A 80 5.69 -6.79 6.23
C LEU A 80 6.97 -6.61 5.41
N THR A 81 7.72 -5.52 5.59
CA THR A 81 9.03 -5.31 4.93
C THR A 81 9.99 -6.47 5.16
N PHE A 82 10.02 -7.02 6.38
CA PHE A 82 10.88 -8.16 6.72
C PHE A 82 10.32 -9.51 6.27
N ALA A 83 9.01 -9.59 5.99
CA ALA A 83 8.34 -10.82 5.59
C ALA A 83 8.23 -10.99 4.06
N ILE A 84 8.27 -9.90 3.28
CA ILE A 84 8.06 -9.95 1.81
C ILE A 84 9.08 -10.86 1.12
N ALA A 85 10.32 -10.93 1.60
CA ALA A 85 11.35 -11.77 0.99
C ALA A 85 10.95 -13.26 0.96
N TYR A 86 10.28 -13.75 2.02
CA TYR A 86 9.82 -15.14 2.10
C TYR A 86 8.70 -15.47 1.11
N LEU A 87 7.98 -14.46 0.60
CA LEU A 87 6.95 -14.67 -0.43
C LEU A 87 7.56 -15.04 -1.79
N ARG A 88 8.83 -14.73 -2.02
CA ARG A 88 9.55 -15.12 -3.23
C ARG A 88 9.67 -16.64 -3.32
N ASP A 89 10.23 -17.24 -2.27
CA ASP A 89 10.45 -18.69 -2.21
C ASP A 89 9.12 -19.44 -2.34
N LEU A 90 8.09 -18.98 -1.61
CA LEU A 90 6.73 -19.48 -1.74
C LEU A 90 6.22 -19.34 -3.19
N GLY A 91 6.37 -18.18 -3.82
CA GLY A 91 5.94 -17.99 -5.22
C GLY A 91 6.61 -18.97 -6.19
N MET A 92 7.90 -19.22 -6.00
CA MET A 92 8.67 -20.14 -6.84
C MET A 92 8.19 -21.58 -6.75
N GLU A 93 7.71 -22.04 -5.59
CA GLU A 93 7.09 -23.37 -5.43
C GLU A 93 5.83 -23.54 -6.30
N TYR A 94 5.15 -22.45 -6.64
CA TYR A 94 3.96 -22.43 -7.49
C TYR A 94 4.22 -21.89 -8.90
N GLY A 95 5.48 -21.82 -9.34
CA GLY A 95 5.85 -21.35 -10.68
C GLY A 95 5.65 -19.85 -10.91
N VAL A 96 5.52 -19.06 -9.84
CA VAL A 96 5.42 -17.60 -9.90
C VAL A 96 6.81 -16.99 -9.69
N LEU A 97 7.26 -16.22 -10.67
CA LEU A 97 8.52 -15.49 -10.63
C LEU A 97 8.26 -13.99 -10.56
N GLY A 98 9.10 -13.28 -9.82
CA GLY A 98 9.03 -11.84 -9.71
C GLY A 98 10.27 -11.30 -8.99
N GLU A 99 10.56 -10.03 -9.23
CA GLU A 99 11.69 -9.33 -8.64
C GLU A 99 11.30 -7.88 -8.36
N SER A 100 11.89 -7.30 -7.30
CA SER A 100 11.78 -5.87 -7.02
C SER A 100 12.90 -5.10 -7.72
N PHE A 101 12.59 -3.90 -8.20
CA PHE A 101 13.58 -2.97 -8.74
C PHE A 101 13.22 -1.55 -8.30
N GLU A 102 14.21 -0.65 -8.35
CA GLU A 102 14.07 0.71 -7.84
C GLU A 102 14.86 1.72 -8.68
N THR A 103 14.50 2.99 -8.54
CA THR A 103 15.16 4.11 -9.21
C THR A 103 14.81 5.42 -8.50
N SER A 104 15.59 6.48 -8.73
CA SER A 104 15.33 7.82 -8.23
C SER A 104 15.03 8.77 -9.39
N VAL A 105 14.06 9.67 -9.20
CA VAL A 105 13.67 10.66 -10.21
C VAL A 105 13.24 11.99 -9.59
N PRO A 106 13.30 13.10 -10.34
CA PRO A 106 12.69 14.36 -9.94
C PRO A 106 11.18 14.22 -9.66
N TRP A 107 10.68 15.02 -8.72
CA TRP A 107 9.26 15.01 -8.30
C TRP A 107 8.27 15.16 -9.46
N ASP A 108 8.57 16.01 -10.44
CA ASP A 108 7.72 16.26 -11.61
C ASP A 108 7.64 15.05 -12.57
N LYS A 109 8.50 14.04 -12.40
CA LYS A 109 8.54 12.83 -13.22
C LYS A 109 7.93 11.59 -12.56
N VAL A 110 7.72 11.59 -11.24
CA VAL A 110 7.30 10.41 -10.46
C VAL A 110 6.05 9.73 -11.06
N LEU A 111 4.96 10.47 -11.21
CA LEU A 111 3.69 9.90 -11.68
C LEU A 111 3.79 9.36 -13.11
N ASN A 112 4.51 10.08 -13.99
CA ASN A 112 4.71 9.65 -15.36
C ASN A 112 5.58 8.40 -15.46
N LEU A 113 6.66 8.32 -14.67
CA LEU A 113 7.51 7.14 -14.63
C LEU A 113 6.70 5.92 -14.15
N CYS A 114 6.01 6.02 -13.01
CA CYS A 114 5.24 4.91 -12.46
C CYS A 114 4.19 4.38 -13.45
N ARG A 115 3.47 5.28 -14.14
CA ARG A 115 2.48 4.91 -15.16
C ARG A 115 3.15 4.23 -16.36
N ASN A 116 4.20 4.84 -16.90
CA ASN A 116 4.84 4.38 -18.14
C ASN A 116 5.58 3.06 -17.95
N VAL A 117 6.19 2.83 -16.79
CA VAL A 117 6.82 1.53 -16.45
C VAL A 117 5.76 0.43 -16.38
N LYS A 118 4.63 0.66 -15.72
CA LYS A 118 3.52 -0.32 -15.67
C LYS A 118 2.97 -0.62 -17.06
N GLU A 119 2.82 0.41 -17.91
CA GLU A 119 2.38 0.24 -19.29
C GLU A 119 3.39 -0.53 -20.14
N LEU A 120 4.69 -0.25 -19.96
CA LEU A 120 5.76 -0.99 -20.63
C LEU A 120 5.72 -2.48 -20.26
N LEU A 121 5.58 -2.81 -18.97
CA LEU A 121 5.48 -4.20 -18.51
C LEU A 121 4.29 -4.92 -19.15
N LYS A 122 3.10 -4.30 -19.19
CA LYS A 122 1.91 -4.84 -19.88
C LYS A 122 2.11 -5.06 -21.38
N ARG A 123 2.91 -4.20 -22.03
CA ARG A 123 3.24 -4.39 -23.45
C ARG A 123 4.22 -5.55 -23.66
N GLN A 124 5.23 -5.66 -22.80
CA GLN A 124 6.25 -6.70 -22.89
C GLN A 124 5.69 -8.08 -22.55
N GLU A 125 4.86 -8.21 -21.51
CA GLU A 125 4.24 -9.49 -21.14
C GLU A 125 3.41 -10.05 -22.31
N LYS A 126 2.66 -9.18 -23.01
CA LYS A 126 1.87 -9.57 -24.17
C LYS A 126 2.76 -9.98 -25.35
N ALA A 127 3.83 -9.24 -25.61
CA ALA A 127 4.77 -9.54 -26.69
C ALA A 127 5.52 -10.87 -26.48
N LEU A 128 5.78 -11.22 -25.21
CA LEU A 128 6.44 -12.47 -24.83
C LEU A 128 5.48 -13.64 -24.66
N GLY A 129 4.17 -13.45 -24.88
CA GLY A 129 3.18 -14.51 -24.78
C GLY A 129 2.89 -14.98 -23.35
N VAL A 130 3.10 -14.13 -22.35
CA VAL A 130 2.74 -14.45 -20.95
C VAL A 130 1.23 -14.62 -20.86
N GLN A 131 0.79 -15.77 -20.37
CA GLN A 131 -0.63 -16.15 -20.37
C GLN A 131 -1.49 -15.31 -19.43
N TYR A 132 -0.93 -14.86 -18.30
CA TYR A 132 -1.65 -14.12 -17.26
C TYR A 132 -1.03 -12.73 -17.06
N PRO A 133 -1.82 -11.71 -16.69
CA PRO A 133 -1.30 -10.37 -16.41
C PRO A 133 -0.25 -10.39 -15.30
N VAL A 134 0.90 -9.75 -15.53
CA VAL A 134 1.96 -9.61 -14.54
C VAL A 134 1.52 -8.59 -13.49
N LEU A 135 1.68 -8.97 -12.22
CA LEU A 135 1.48 -8.06 -11.11
C LEU A 135 2.52 -6.92 -11.17
N SER A 136 2.06 -5.70 -11.44
CA SER A 136 2.91 -4.51 -11.48
C SER A 136 2.42 -3.43 -10.51
N SER A 137 3.18 -3.22 -9.44
CA SER A 137 2.88 -2.24 -8.39
C SER A 137 4.10 -1.38 -8.09
N CYS A 138 3.86 -0.17 -7.60
CA CYS A 138 4.90 0.75 -7.13
C CYS A 138 4.43 1.37 -5.81
N ARG A 139 5.38 1.85 -5.02
CA ARG A 139 5.17 2.60 -3.78
C ARG A 139 6.20 3.71 -3.71
#